data_AF-A0A3D0D222-F1
#
_entry.id   AF-A0A3D0D222-F1
#
_cell.length_a   1.000
_cell.length_b   1.000
_cell.length_c   1.000
_cell.angle_alpha   90.00
_cell.angle_beta   90.00
_cell.angle_gamma   90.00
#
_symmetry.space_group_name_H-M   'P 1'
#
loop_
_entity.id
_entity.type
_entity.pdbx_description
1 polymer ?
#
loop_
_entity_poly.entity_id
_entity_poly.type
_entity_poly.pdbx_seq_one_letter_code
_entity_poly.pdbx_strand_id
1 'polypeptide(L)'
;MSLSETVGRRIGAVRVTAVQMGIVAGVLAVAGGAFFEISPPAAYGVCMACHGRDLVNWLLNAGLGTRLTVAQASAVFPLLTTVGVLAGALIGARSSGEFRWRTPEHPLKTFVYGVLVMNFALLAAGCSIRLLLRVAAGEPLGLAGFGAMVIGVVLATWWLQWRARQ
;
A
#
# COMPACT_ATOMS: atom_id res chain seq x y z
N MET A 1 -23.84 27.65 -7.82
CA MET A 1 -22.39 27.89 -7.63
C MET A 1 -21.65 26.76 -8.36
N SER A 2 -21.02 27.10 -9.47
CA SER A 2 -20.60 26.21 -10.56
C SER A 2 -19.34 25.41 -10.22
N LEU A 3 -19.37 24.09 -10.44
CA LEU A 3 -18.25 23.15 -10.26
C LEU A 3 -17.21 23.20 -11.40
N SER A 4 -17.30 24.16 -12.33
CA SER A 4 -16.52 24.17 -13.58
C SER A 4 -15.22 25.00 -13.55
N GLU A 5 -14.90 25.72 -12.48
CA GLU A 5 -13.82 26.74 -12.47
C GLU A 5 -12.50 26.34 -11.79
N THR A 6 -12.34 25.12 -11.26
CA THR A 6 -11.06 24.70 -10.63
C THR A 6 -10.09 23.98 -11.57
N VAL A 7 -10.38 23.89 -12.88
CA VAL A 7 -9.43 23.38 -13.89
C VAL A 7 -8.49 24.51 -14.33
N GLY A 8 -7.80 25.12 -13.36
CA GLY A 8 -6.84 26.20 -13.57
C GLY A 8 -5.41 25.68 -13.62
N ARG A 9 -4.78 25.79 -14.81
CA ARG A 9 -3.33 25.72 -15.07
C ARG A 9 -2.63 24.37 -14.83
N ARG A 10 -2.71 23.48 -15.82
CA ARG A 10 -1.78 22.35 -16.01
C ARG A 10 -0.40 22.87 -16.44
N ILE A 11 0.48 23.13 -15.48
CA ILE A 11 1.89 23.41 -15.73
C ILE A 11 2.60 22.05 -15.88
N GLY A 12 2.95 21.67 -17.11
CA GLY A 12 3.95 20.63 -17.40
C GLY A 12 3.69 19.23 -16.84
N ALA A 13 2.51 18.64 -17.07
CA ALA A 13 2.26 17.25 -16.66
C ALA A 13 3.13 16.29 -17.50
N VAL A 14 4.23 15.79 -16.91
CA VAL A 14 4.90 14.58 -17.42
C VAL A 14 3.84 13.49 -17.40
N ARG A 15 3.40 13.03 -18.57
CA ARG A 15 2.43 11.92 -18.69
C ARG A 15 3.14 10.62 -18.35
N VAL A 16 3.39 10.41 -17.07
CA VAL A 16 3.97 9.16 -16.60
C VAL A 16 2.88 8.10 -16.66
N THR A 17 3.05 7.16 -17.58
CA THR A 17 2.13 6.01 -17.68
C THR A 17 2.40 5.03 -16.54
N ALA A 18 1.37 4.29 -16.11
CA ALA A 18 1.50 3.27 -15.07
C ALA A 18 2.57 2.21 -15.43
N VAL A 19 2.73 1.93 -16.73
CA VAL A 19 3.75 1.00 -17.25
C VAL A 19 5.16 1.55 -17.02
N GLN A 20 5.41 2.83 -17.31
CA GLN A 20 6.71 3.46 -17.07
C GLN A 20 7.08 3.43 -15.59
N MET A 21 6.14 3.74 -14.69
CA MET A 21 6.37 3.62 -13.24
C MET A 21 6.66 2.18 -12.83
N GLY A 22 5.94 1.21 -13.39
CA GLY A 22 6.16 -0.21 -13.11
C GLY A 22 7.54 -0.68 -13.52
N ILE A 23 8.01 -0.28 -14.71
CA ILE A 23 9.35 -0.62 -15.21
C ILE A 23 10.42 0.01 -14.31
N VAL A 24 10.31 1.32 -14.03
CA VAL A 24 11.29 2.02 -13.18
C VAL A 24 11.33 1.42 -11.77
N ALA A 25 10.16 1.15 -11.16
CA ALA A 25 10.09 0.52 -9.85
C ALA A 25 10.68 -0.89 -9.83
N GLY A 26 10.43 -1.70 -10.87
CA GLY A 26 11.00 -3.03 -11.02
C GLY A 26 12.52 -3.02 -11.15
N VAL A 27 13.05 -2.13 -12.01
CA VAL A 27 14.50 -1.96 -12.19
C VAL A 27 15.17 -1.49 -10.91
N LEU A 28 14.60 -0.49 -10.22
CA LEU A 28 15.11 0.00 -8.93
C LEU A 28 15.04 -1.08 -7.84
N ALA A 29 14.02 -1.93 -7.83
CA ALA A 29 13.90 -3.03 -6.87
C ALA A 29 15.00 -4.08 -7.08
N VAL A 30 15.30 -4.46 -8.33
CA VAL A 30 16.40 -5.39 -8.65
C VAL A 30 17.75 -4.77 -8.36
N ALA A 31 17.97 -3.52 -8.77
CA ALA A 31 19.21 -2.80 -8.50
C ALA A 31 19.45 -2.67 -6.98
N GLY A 32 18.42 -2.29 -6.22
CA GLY A 32 18.47 -2.23 -4.77
C GLY A 32 18.80 -3.59 -4.14
N GLY A 33 18.14 -4.67 -4.58
CA GLY A 33 18.45 -6.02 -4.12
C GLY A 33 19.91 -6.42 -4.35
N ALA A 34 20.48 -6.07 -5.51
CA ALA A 34 21.88 -6.32 -5.82
C ALA A 34 22.85 -5.45 -4.99
N PHE A 35 22.53 -4.18 -4.75
CA PHE A 35 23.36 -3.27 -3.95
C PHE A 35 23.43 -3.65 -2.47
N PHE A 36 22.35 -4.25 -1.93
CA PHE A 36 22.30 -4.63 -0.52
C PHE A 36 22.68 -6.10 -0.26
N GLU A 37 23.06 -6.88 -1.29
CA GLU A 37 23.40 -8.31 -1.20
C GLU A 37 22.31 -9.17 -0.53
N ILE A 38 21.06 -8.71 -0.59
CA ILE A 38 19.91 -9.40 0.01
C ILE A 38 19.17 -10.10 -1.11
N SER A 39 19.17 -11.43 -1.10
CA SER A 39 18.25 -12.23 -1.90
C SER A 39 16.91 -12.33 -1.18
N PRO A 40 15.86 -11.57 -1.57
CA PRO A 40 14.55 -11.74 -0.97
C PRO A 40 14.06 -13.18 -1.21
N PRO A 41 13.36 -13.81 -0.24
CA PRO A 41 12.77 -15.11 -0.45
C PRO A 41 11.77 -15.06 -1.62
N ALA A 42 11.53 -16.21 -2.26
CA ALA A 42 10.58 -16.32 -3.36
C ALA A 42 9.21 -15.71 -2.95
N ALA A 43 8.64 -14.88 -3.83
CA ALA A 43 7.38 -14.16 -3.63
C ALA A 43 7.35 -13.08 -2.51
N TYR A 44 8.50 -12.47 -2.16
CA TYR A 44 8.51 -11.29 -1.29
C TYR A 44 8.18 -10.00 -2.07
N GLY A 45 6.99 -9.45 -1.84
CA GLY A 45 6.55 -8.17 -2.42
C GLY A 45 6.54 -7.04 -1.42
N VAL A 46 6.50 -5.80 -1.92
CA VAL A 46 6.29 -4.60 -1.09
C VAL A 46 4.89 -4.67 -0.47
N CYS A 47 4.83 -5.00 0.82
CA CYS A 47 3.57 -5.22 1.53
C CYS A 47 3.28 -4.11 2.54
N MET A 48 2.46 -3.13 2.16
CA MET A 48 2.14 -1.99 3.05
C MET A 48 1.46 -2.42 4.36
N ALA A 49 0.78 -3.58 4.39
CA ALA A 49 0.22 -4.13 5.63
C ALA A 49 1.31 -4.70 6.54
N CYS A 50 2.15 -5.62 6.06
CA CYS A 50 3.19 -6.23 6.89
C CYS A 50 4.28 -5.21 7.26
N HIS A 51 4.74 -4.41 6.30
CA HIS A 51 5.77 -3.39 6.53
C HIS A 51 5.23 -2.22 7.37
N GLY A 52 3.93 -1.90 7.27
CA GLY A 52 3.27 -0.93 8.13
C GLY A 52 3.14 -1.41 9.57
N ARG A 53 2.72 -2.68 9.79
CA ARG A 53 2.70 -3.29 11.13
C ARG A 53 4.09 -3.29 11.76
N ASP A 54 5.09 -3.70 11.00
CA ASP A 54 6.45 -3.82 11.53
C ASP A 54 7.05 -2.43 11.84
N LEU A 55 6.71 -1.39 11.06
CA LEU A 55 7.03 0.00 11.39
C LEU A 55 6.41 0.44 12.73
N VAL A 56 5.12 0.15 12.93
CA VAL A 56 4.40 0.47 14.18
C VAL A 56 5.01 -0.29 15.36
N ASN A 57 5.26 -1.59 15.22
CA ASN A 57 5.91 -2.41 16.26
C ASN A 57 7.30 -1.87 16.60
N TRP A 58 8.07 -1.42 15.61
CA TRP A 58 9.38 -0.81 15.84
C TRP A 58 9.29 0.52 16.60
N LEU A 59 8.38 1.41 16.20
CA LEU A 59 8.11 2.68 16.90
C LEU A 59 7.67 2.45 18.35
N LEU A 60 6.79 1.48 18.59
CA LEU A 60 6.32 1.12 19.93
C LEU A 60 7.43 0.47 20.77
N ASN A 61 8.27 -0.38 20.19
CA ASN A 61 9.41 -0.96 20.89
C ASN A 61 10.45 0.13 21.26
N ALA A 62 10.71 1.09 20.36
CA ALA A 62 11.63 2.20 20.59
C ALA A 62 11.09 3.22 21.61
N GLY A 63 9.77 3.47 21.63
CA GLY A 63 9.15 4.45 22.51
C GLY A 63 8.71 3.92 23.89
N LEU A 64 8.36 2.63 23.98
CA LEU A 64 7.75 2.05 25.19
C LEU A 64 8.56 0.89 25.79
N GLY A 65 9.72 0.53 25.23
CA GLY A 65 10.58 -0.55 25.74
C GLY A 65 9.94 -1.94 25.70
N THR A 66 8.85 -2.10 24.95
CA THR A 66 8.15 -3.38 24.80
C THR A 66 8.93 -4.33 23.88
N ARG A 67 8.72 -5.65 24.03
CA ARG A 67 9.34 -6.69 23.18
C ARG A 67 8.30 -7.37 22.29
N LEU A 68 7.62 -6.60 21.44
CA LEU A 68 6.73 -7.20 20.45
C LEU A 68 7.55 -7.81 19.30
N THR A 69 7.07 -8.93 18.76
CA THR A 69 7.74 -9.68 17.70
C THR A 69 7.96 -8.81 16.46
N VAL A 70 9.21 -8.57 16.11
CA VAL A 70 9.63 -7.93 14.86
C VAL A 70 10.24 -9.03 13.98
N ALA A 71 9.80 -9.15 12.74
CA ALA A 71 10.41 -10.10 11.80
C ALA A 71 11.89 -9.75 11.60
N GLN A 72 12.79 -10.74 11.44
CA GLN A 72 14.23 -10.49 11.29
C GLN A 72 14.58 -9.57 10.09
N ALA A 73 13.77 -9.59 9.02
CA ALA A 73 13.90 -8.65 7.89
C ALA A 73 13.55 -7.19 8.26
N SER A 74 12.78 -7.00 9.33
CA SER A 74 12.33 -5.71 9.84
C SER A 74 13.28 -5.07 10.87
N ALA A 75 14.37 -5.73 11.23
CA ALA A 75 15.38 -5.13 12.10
C ALA A 75 16.19 -4.02 11.38
N VAL A 76 16.24 -4.03 10.04
CA VAL A 76 17.12 -3.14 9.25
C VAL A 76 16.40 -2.35 8.15
N PHE A 77 15.35 -2.88 7.50
CA PHE A 77 14.78 -2.29 6.27
C PHE A 77 13.27 -1.94 6.19
N PRO A 78 12.39 -2.17 7.19
CA PRO A 78 10.96 -1.93 7.00
C PRO A 78 10.64 -0.43 6.91
N LEU A 79 11.42 0.37 7.64
CA LEU A 79 11.39 1.83 7.61
C LEU A 79 11.57 2.34 6.18
N LEU A 80 12.56 1.84 5.43
CA LEU A 80 12.85 2.33 4.08
C LEU A 80 11.68 2.10 3.11
N THR A 81 10.95 1.00 3.23
CA THR A 81 9.85 0.71 2.30
C THR A 81 8.60 1.55 2.58
N THR A 82 8.07 1.55 3.80
CA THR A 82 6.86 2.33 4.12
C THR A 82 7.15 3.83 4.09
N VAL A 83 8.26 4.27 4.68
CA VAL A 83 8.66 5.70 4.68
C VAL A 83 9.08 6.14 3.28
N GLY A 84 9.80 5.31 2.54
CA GLY A 84 10.21 5.61 1.16
C GLY A 84 9.03 5.72 0.20
N VAL A 85 8.04 4.83 0.30
CA VAL A 85 6.79 4.93 -0.49
C VAL A 85 6.02 6.19 -0.13
N LEU A 86 5.90 6.52 1.17
CA LEU A 86 5.23 7.75 1.61
C LEU A 86 5.97 9.02 1.14
N ALA A 87 7.29 9.06 1.28
CA ALA A 87 8.12 10.19 0.83
C ALA A 87 8.08 10.33 -0.69
N GLY A 88 8.19 9.23 -1.43
CA GLY A 88 8.07 9.22 -2.90
C GLY A 88 6.71 9.69 -3.38
N ALA A 89 5.62 9.23 -2.74
CA ALA A 89 4.26 9.69 -3.05
C ALA A 89 4.08 11.18 -2.75
N LEU A 90 4.64 11.69 -1.63
CA LEU A 90 4.60 13.10 -1.28
C LEU A 90 5.39 13.97 -2.28
N ILE A 91 6.59 13.55 -2.67
CA ILE A 91 7.41 14.26 -3.67
C ILE A 91 6.69 14.26 -5.02
N GLY A 92 6.16 13.12 -5.46
CA GLY A 92 5.41 12.99 -6.70
C GLY A 92 4.14 13.85 -6.72
N ALA A 93 3.38 13.87 -5.62
CA ALA A 93 2.18 14.70 -5.52
C ALA A 93 2.51 16.22 -5.48
N ARG A 94 3.64 16.60 -4.88
CA ARG A 94 4.09 18.00 -4.87
C ARG A 94 4.64 18.45 -6.22
N SER A 95 5.42 17.61 -6.90
CA SER A 95 5.98 17.95 -8.21
C SER A 95 4.91 18.03 -9.30
N SER A 96 3.85 17.21 -9.21
CA SER A 96 2.68 17.27 -10.09
C SER A 96 1.70 18.41 -9.73
N GLY A 97 1.84 19.05 -8.57
CA GLY A 97 0.91 20.06 -8.07
C GLY A 97 -0.47 19.51 -7.69
N GLU A 98 -0.63 18.17 -7.62
CA GLU A 98 -1.90 17.51 -7.29
C GLU A 98 -2.08 17.28 -5.78
N PHE A 99 -1.10 17.69 -4.97
CA PHE A 99 -1.17 17.56 -3.53
C PHE A 99 -2.28 18.43 -2.92
N ARG A 100 -3.31 17.79 -2.37
CA ARG A 100 -4.42 18.45 -1.68
C ARG A 100 -4.65 17.81 -0.32
N TRP A 101 -4.57 18.63 0.73
CA TRP A 101 -4.99 18.23 2.07
C TRP A 101 -6.50 18.01 2.08
N ARG A 102 -6.93 16.83 2.53
CA ARG A 102 -8.35 16.47 2.61
C ARG A 102 -8.62 15.86 3.97
N THR A 103 -9.52 16.47 4.71
CA THR A 103 -9.97 15.97 6.01
C THR A 103 -11.18 15.05 5.79
N PRO A 104 -11.20 13.85 6.40
CA PRO A 104 -12.35 12.96 6.30
C PRO A 104 -13.57 13.57 7.03
N GLU A 105 -14.76 13.45 6.43
CA GLU A 105 -16.03 13.94 7.00
C GLU A 105 -16.40 13.19 8.30
N HIS A 106 -16.01 11.92 8.42
CA HIS A 106 -16.26 11.06 9.58
C HIS A 106 -14.99 10.33 10.03
N PRO A 107 -14.10 10.96 10.82
CA PRO A 107 -12.80 10.40 11.17
C PRO A 107 -12.88 9.07 11.92
N LEU A 108 -13.86 8.92 12.83
CA LEU A 108 -14.06 7.68 13.59
C LEU A 108 -14.42 6.50 12.70
N LYS A 109 -15.34 6.68 11.74
CA LYS A 109 -15.75 5.61 10.81
C LYS A 109 -14.58 5.19 9.94
N THR A 110 -13.84 6.15 9.39
CA THR A 110 -12.65 5.89 8.56
C THR A 110 -11.57 5.15 9.35
N PHE A 111 -11.34 5.51 10.61
CA PHE A 111 -10.38 4.84 11.47
C PHE A 111 -10.77 3.39 11.74
N VAL A 112 -12.03 3.13 12.10
CA VAL A 112 -12.54 1.76 12.33
C VAL A 112 -12.40 0.90 11.06
N TYR A 113 -12.72 1.44 9.88
CA TYR A 113 -12.50 0.73 8.63
C TYR A 113 -11.02 0.41 8.38
N GLY A 114 -10.11 1.34 8.68
CA GLY A 114 -8.66 1.09 8.59
C GLY A 114 -8.19 -0.03 9.51
N VAL A 115 -8.64 -0.04 10.77
CA VAL A 115 -8.34 -1.11 11.73
C VAL A 115 -8.87 -2.45 11.22
N LEU A 116 -10.10 -2.48 10.72
CA LEU A 116 -10.72 -3.70 10.20
C LEU A 116 -9.94 -4.25 9.01
N VAL A 117 -9.61 -3.40 8.03
CA VAL A 117 -8.80 -3.77 6.85
C VAL A 117 -7.44 -4.32 7.27
N MET A 118 -6.79 -3.69 8.26
CA MET A 118 -5.48 -4.14 8.73
C MET A 118 -5.54 -5.54 9.37
N ASN A 119 -6.54 -5.79 10.21
CA ASN A 119 -6.74 -7.10 10.83
C ASN A 119 -7.00 -8.18 9.77
N PHE A 120 -7.88 -7.92 8.80
CA PHE A 120 -8.14 -8.89 7.72
C PHE A 120 -6.95 -9.09 6.79
N ALA A 121 -6.17 -8.06 6.48
CA ALA A 121 -4.94 -8.19 5.70
C ALA A 121 -3.88 -9.05 6.41
N LEU A 122 -3.81 -8.96 7.74
CA LEU A 122 -2.94 -9.81 8.56
C LEU A 122 -3.42 -11.26 8.60
N LEU A 123 -4.74 -11.48 8.72
CA LEU A 123 -5.33 -12.82 8.66
C LEU A 123 -5.10 -13.50 7.29
N ALA A 124 -5.24 -12.74 6.20
CA ALA A 124 -4.93 -13.21 4.84
C ALA A 124 -3.41 -13.35 4.58
N ALA A 125 -2.57 -12.98 5.56
CA ALA A 125 -1.11 -12.99 5.49
C ALA A 125 -0.52 -12.25 4.27
N GLY A 126 -1.17 -11.17 3.81
CA GLY A 126 -0.62 -10.36 2.72
C GLY A 126 -1.45 -9.15 2.28
N CYS A 127 -0.83 -8.33 1.43
CA CYS A 127 -1.48 -7.23 0.69
C CYS A 127 -1.80 -7.67 -0.75
N SER A 128 -2.54 -6.84 -1.50
CA SER A 128 -2.85 -7.07 -2.92
C SER A 128 -1.66 -7.56 -3.75
N ILE A 129 -0.50 -6.92 -3.62
CA ILE A 129 0.72 -7.25 -4.36
C ILE A 129 1.30 -8.60 -3.90
N ARG A 130 1.37 -8.84 -2.58
CA ARG A 130 1.91 -10.09 -2.02
C ARG A 130 1.03 -11.28 -2.38
N LEU A 131 -0.30 -11.13 -2.33
CA LEU A 131 -1.21 -12.19 -2.74
C LEU A 131 -1.03 -12.52 -4.22
N LEU A 132 -0.88 -11.52 -5.08
CA LEU A 132 -0.64 -11.74 -6.51
C LEU A 132 0.68 -12.49 -6.77
N LEU A 133 1.75 -12.15 -6.04
CA LEU A 133 3.03 -12.87 -6.15
C LEU A 133 2.94 -14.31 -5.64
N ARG A 134 2.16 -14.57 -4.58
CA ARG A 134 1.90 -15.94 -4.10
C ARG A 134 1.11 -16.77 -5.11
N VAL A 135 0.15 -16.15 -5.79
CA VAL A 135 -0.57 -16.78 -6.90
C VAL A 135 0.40 -17.12 -8.03
N ALA A 136 1.30 -16.20 -8.39
CA ALA A 136 2.33 -16.45 -9.40
C ALA A 136 3.32 -17.57 -8.99
N ALA A 137 3.57 -17.73 -7.68
CA ALA A 137 4.36 -18.83 -7.13
C ALA A 137 3.59 -20.17 -7.05
N GLY A 138 2.31 -20.20 -7.40
CA GLY A 138 1.48 -21.41 -7.39
C GLY A 138 0.98 -21.83 -6.00
N GLU A 139 1.04 -20.95 -4.99
CA GLU A 139 0.55 -21.27 -3.65
C GLU A 139 -0.99 -21.22 -3.58
N PRO A 140 -1.68 -22.32 -3.15
CA PRO A 140 -3.14 -22.38 -3.12
C PRO A 140 -3.75 -21.36 -2.13
N LEU A 141 -3.03 -21.06 -1.04
CA LEU A 141 -3.44 -20.06 -0.06
C LEU A 141 -3.45 -18.63 -0.65
N GLY A 142 -2.50 -18.33 -1.55
CA GLY A 142 -2.47 -17.06 -2.30
C GLY A 142 -3.68 -16.92 -3.21
N LEU A 143 -4.07 -18.00 -3.89
CA LEU A 143 -5.21 -18.01 -4.80
C LEU A 143 -6.54 -17.83 -4.06
N ALA A 144 -6.72 -18.56 -2.95
CA ALA A 144 -7.91 -18.41 -2.12
C ALA A 144 -8.04 -16.99 -1.54
N GLY A 145 -6.93 -16.44 -1.02
CA GLY A 145 -6.92 -15.07 -0.50
C GLY A 145 -7.21 -14.01 -1.58
N PHE A 146 -6.66 -14.18 -2.78
CA PHE A 146 -6.85 -13.22 -3.87
C PHE A 146 -8.29 -13.29 -4.39
N GLY A 147 -8.83 -14.51 -4.54
CA GLY A 147 -10.24 -14.71 -4.90
C GLY A 147 -11.20 -14.09 -3.89
N ALA A 148 -10.96 -14.29 -2.58
CA ALA A 148 -11.76 -13.68 -1.53
C ALA A 148 -11.70 -12.13 -1.56
N MET A 149 -10.52 -11.56 -1.82
CA MET A 149 -10.36 -10.12 -1.99
C MET A 149 -11.18 -9.59 -3.17
N VAL A 150 -11.09 -10.24 -4.33
CA VAL A 150 -11.83 -9.84 -5.54
C VAL A 150 -13.33 -9.90 -5.30
N ILE A 151 -13.84 -11.01 -4.75
CA ILE A 151 -15.27 -11.16 -4.43
C ILE A 151 -15.72 -10.08 -3.44
N GLY A 152 -14.94 -9.83 -2.39
CA GLY A 152 -15.24 -8.79 -1.39
C GLY A 152 -15.35 -7.39 -2.00
N VAL A 153 -14.42 -7.01 -2.88
CA VAL A 153 -14.44 -5.70 -3.56
C VAL A 153 -15.63 -5.61 -4.52
N VAL A 154 -15.94 -6.67 -5.26
CA VAL A 154 -17.09 -6.69 -6.18
C VAL A 154 -18.41 -6.56 -5.42
N LEU A 155 -18.60 -7.34 -4.35
CA LEU A 155 -19.82 -7.25 -3.54
C LEU A 155 -19.96 -5.87 -2.86
N ALA A 156 -18.87 -5.32 -2.33
CA ALA A 156 -18.87 -4.00 -1.71
C ALA A 156 -19.20 -2.89 -2.70
N THR A 157 -18.60 -2.91 -3.90
CA THR A 157 -18.88 -1.92 -4.95
C THR A 157 -20.29 -2.05 -5.48
N TRP A 158 -20.77 -3.28 -5.69
CA TRP A 158 -22.16 -3.54 -6.09
C TRP A 158 -23.16 -3.04 -5.06
N TRP A 159 -22.93 -3.30 -3.76
CA TRP A 159 -23.79 -2.81 -2.68
C TRP A 159 -23.81 -1.28 -2.60
N LEU A 160 -22.65 -0.63 -2.73
CA LEU A 160 -22.55 0.83 -2.74
C LEU A 160 -23.30 1.45 -3.94
N GLN A 161 -23.16 0.84 -5.11
CA GLN A 161 -23.87 1.27 -6.31
C GLN A 161 -25.38 1.05 -6.20
N TRP A 162 -25.82 -0.06 -5.61
CA TRP A 162 -27.23 -0.34 -5.37
C TRP A 162 -27.84 0.70 -4.43
N ARG A 163 -27.14 1.05 -3.34
CA ARG A 163 -27.58 2.07 -2.38
C ARG A 163 -27.61 3.48 -2.97
N ALA A 164 -26.74 3.80 -3.94
CA ALA A 164 -26.72 5.10 -4.60
C ALA A 164 -27.82 5.26 -5.67
N ARG A 165 -28.43 4.15 -6.12
CA ARG A 165 -29.55 4.15 -7.07
C ARG A 165 -30.91 4.26 -6.41
N GLN A 166 -30.98 4.06 -5.08
CA GLN A 166 -32.17 4.29 -4.27
C GLN A 166 -32.15 5.70 -3.69
#